data_AF-A0A7Y1W1Z7-F1
#
_entry.id   AF-A0A7Y1W1Z7-F1
#
_cell.length_a   1.000
_cell.length_b   1.000
_cell.length_c   1.000
_cell.angle_alpha   90.00
_cell.angle_beta   90.00
_cell.angle_gamma   90.00
#
_symmetry.space_group_name_H-M   'P 1'
#
loop_
_entity.id
_entity.type
_entity.pdbx_description
1 polymer ?
#
loop_
_entity_poly.entity_id
_entity_poly.type
_entity_poly.pdbx_seq_one_letter_code
_entity_poly.pdbx_strand_id
1 'polypeptide(L)' 'MTTKRFPLPKRFNAALSEKAYQRLRALNEQYHYGNNYLLTILLENLDRFADPGALDQVFEAFSREYGAPAGGKMKS' A
#
# COMPACT_ATOMS: atom_id res chain seq x y z
N MET A 1 -23.36 3.96 -18.95
CA MET A 1 -23.26 3.04 -17.80
C MET A 1 -22.76 3.83 -16.61
N THR A 2 -23.43 3.78 -15.46
CA THR A 2 -23.00 4.49 -14.25
C THR A 2 -21.84 3.72 -13.61
N THR A 3 -20.65 4.32 -13.60
CA THR A 3 -19.49 3.76 -12.91
C THR A 3 -19.76 3.74 -11.40
N LYS A 4 -19.81 2.55 -10.80
CA LYS A 4 -19.89 2.40 -9.34
C LYS A 4 -18.67 3.05 -8.70
N ARG A 5 -18.86 3.94 -7.73
CA ARG A 5 -17.76 4.55 -6.97
C ARG A 5 -17.40 3.63 -5.79
N PHE A 6 -16.12 3.35 -5.62
CA PHE A 6 -15.65 2.64 -4.43
C PHE A 6 -15.71 3.56 -3.20
N PRO A 7 -16.28 3.11 -2.07
CA PRO A 7 -16.41 3.94 -0.88
C PRO A 7 -15.05 4.06 -0.17
N LEU A 8 -14.35 5.17 -0.37
CA LEU A 8 -13.16 5.48 0.41
C LEU A 8 -13.53 6.13 1.75
N PRO A 9 -12.79 5.86 2.85
CA PRO A 9 -12.97 6.56 4.12
C PRO A 9 -12.73 8.08 3.95
N LYS A 10 -13.48 8.89 4.71
CA LYS A 10 -13.44 10.37 4.61
C LYS A 10 -12.03 10.96 4.82
N ARG A 11 -11.20 10.33 5.66
CA ARG A 11 -9.81 10.73 5.93
C ARG A 11 -8.97 9.47 6.17
N PHE A 12 -7.96 9.27 5.34
CA PHE A 12 -6.94 8.24 5.50
C PHE A 12 -5.60 8.88 5.16
N ASN A 13 -4.64 8.77 6.07
CA ASN A 13 -3.28 9.25 5.88
C ASN A 13 -2.33 8.09 6.17
N ALA A 14 -1.57 7.68 5.17
CA ALA A 14 -0.53 6.67 5.30
C ALA A 14 0.82 7.37 5.47
N ALA A 15 1.48 7.12 6.59
CA ALA A 15 2.86 7.54 6.78
C ALA A 15 3.76 6.66 5.91
N LEU A 16 4.35 7.24 4.86
CA LEU A 16 5.22 6.56 3.90
C LEU A 16 6.64 7.12 4.00
N SER A 17 7.64 6.28 3.74
CA SER A 17 8.99 6.78 3.44
C SER A 17 8.98 7.61 2.17
N GLU A 18 9.93 8.53 2.01
CA GLU A 18 10.04 9.39 0.83
C GLU A 18 10.07 8.57 -0.48
N LYS A 19 10.84 7.47 -0.48
CA LYS A 19 10.91 6.53 -1.62
C LYS A 19 9.54 5.90 -1.95
N ALA A 20 8.78 5.49 -0.94
CA ALA A 20 7.46 4.92 -1.16
C ALA A 20 6.45 5.98 -1.65
N TYR A 21 6.54 7.20 -1.11
CA TYR A 21 5.71 8.32 -1.55
C TYR A 21 5.97 8.71 -3.00
N GLN A 22 7.24 8.78 -3.43
CA GLN A 22 7.60 9.06 -4.82
C GLN A 22 7.07 8.00 -5.80
N ARG A 23 7.14 6.71 -5.44
CA ARG A 23 6.53 5.65 -6.24
C ARG A 23 5.02 5.82 -6.37
N LEU A 24 4.34 6.16 -5.28
CA LEU A 24 2.91 6.42 -5.30
C LEU A 24 2.57 7.65 -6.16
N ARG A 25 3.43 8.69 -6.14
CA ARG A 25 3.28 9.88 -6.97
C ARG A 25 3.44 9.56 -8.47
N ALA A 26 4.43 8.74 -8.83
CA ALA A 26 4.60 8.30 -10.22
C ALA A 26 3.36 7.53 -10.73
N LEU A 27 2.77 6.67 -9.89
CA LEU A 27 1.51 6.00 -10.23
C LEU A 27 0.34 6.98 -10.37
N ASN A 28 0.29 8.03 -9.55
CA ASN A 28 -0.70 9.10 -9.69
C ASN A 28 -0.54 9.86 -11.01
N GLU A 29 0.69 10.14 -11.44
CA GLU A 29 0.96 10.79 -12.72
C GLU A 29 0.57 9.91 -13.90
N GLN A 30 0.80 8.60 -13.81
CA GLN A 30 0.50 7.66 -14.88
C GLN A 30 -1.00 7.33 -15.01
N TYR A 31 -1.70 7.13 -13.88
CA TYR A 31 -3.07 6.62 -13.87
C TYR A 31 -4.10 7.66 -13.42
N HIS A 32 -3.67 8.86 -13.04
CA HIS A 32 -4.52 9.99 -12.64
C HIS A 32 -5.47 9.74 -11.47
N TYR A 33 -5.19 8.70 -10.66
CA TYR A 33 -5.93 8.40 -9.44
C TYR A 33 -5.26 9.01 -8.21
N GLY A 34 -6.03 9.54 -7.27
CA GLY A 34 -5.49 10.03 -6.01
C GLY A 34 -4.80 8.92 -5.20
N ASN A 35 -3.79 9.29 -4.40
CA ASN A 35 -2.93 8.35 -3.65
C ASN A 35 -3.71 7.28 -2.87
N ASN A 36 -4.78 7.66 -2.15
CA ASN A 36 -5.59 6.71 -1.39
C ASN A 36 -6.34 5.71 -2.28
N TYR A 37 -6.78 6.15 -3.46
CA TYR A 37 -7.44 5.27 -4.42
C TYR A 37 -6.45 4.30 -5.07
N LEU A 38 -5.23 4.76 -5.35
CA LEU A 38 -4.15 3.89 -5.83
C LEU A 38 -3.79 2.81 -4.80
N LEU A 39 -3.63 3.19 -3.53
CA LEU A 39 -3.41 2.21 -2.45
C LEU A 39 -4.55 1.20 -2.36
N THR A 40 -5.79 1.65 -2.51
CA THR A 40 -6.96 0.76 -2.54
C THR A 40 -6.87 -0.23 -3.70
N ILE A 41 -6.59 0.23 -4.92
CA ILE A 41 -6.43 -0.65 -6.09
C ILE A 41 -5.33 -1.69 -5.83
N LEU A 42 -4.17 -1.26 -5.32
CA LEU A 42 -3.04 -2.15 -5.08
C LEU A 42 -3.35 -3.21 -4.02
N LEU A 43 -3.96 -2.82 -2.90
CA LEU A 43 -4.22 -3.73 -1.79
C LEU A 43 -5.37 -4.69 -2.07
N GLU A 44 -6.46 -4.22 -2.70
CA GLU A 44 -7.61 -5.06 -3.08
C GLU A 44 -7.29 -6.05 -4.20
N ASN A 45 -6.18 -5.86 -4.91
CA ASN A 45 -5.76 -6.73 -6.01
C ASN A 45 -4.38 -7.36 -5.77
N LEU A 46 -3.86 -7.32 -4.54
CA LEU A 46 -2.50 -7.75 -4.23
C LEU A 46 -2.23 -9.18 -4.73
N ASP A 47 -3.12 -10.11 -4.40
CA ASP A 47 -3.01 -11.53 -4.79
C ASP A 47 -3.09 -11.76 -6.31
N ARG A 48 -3.56 -10.76 -7.07
CA ARG A 48 -3.66 -10.87 -8.54
C ARG A 48 -2.35 -10.57 -9.25
N PHE A 49 -1.44 -9.84 -8.61
CA PHE A 49 -0.18 -9.40 -9.25
C PHE A 49 1.07 -9.72 -8.43
N ALA A 50 0.93 -10.03 -7.13
CA ALA A 50 2.04 -10.44 -6.28
C ALA A 50 2.01 -11.96 -6.06
N ASP A 51 3.15 -12.61 -6.26
CA ASP A 51 3.35 -13.99 -5.82
C ASP A 51 3.42 -14.03 -4.27
N PRO A 52 2.64 -14.88 -3.59
CA PRO A 52 2.63 -14.93 -2.13
C PRO A 52 4.00 -15.26 -1.51
N GLY A 53 4.76 -16.17 -2.11
CA GLY A 53 6.07 -16.57 -1.60
C GLY A 53 7.12 -15.46 -1.74
N ALA A 54 7.07 -14.71 -2.84
CA ALA A 54 7.92 -13.53 -3.03
C ALA A 54 7.53 -12.40 -2.07
N LEU A 55 6.23 -12.25 -1.79
CA LEU A 55 5.73 -11.26 -0.83
C LEU A 55 6.30 -11.53 0.56
N ASP A 56 6.20 -12.77 1.05
CA ASP A 56 6.73 -13.17 2.37
C ASP A 56 8.23 -12.88 2.50
N GLN A 57 9.02 -13.19 1.47
CA GLN A 57 10.45 -12.91 1.45
C GLN A 57 10.76 -11.41 1.57
N VAL A 58 9.96 -10.55 0.94
CA VAL A 58 10.12 -9.10 1.06
C VAL A 58 9.82 -8.63 2.48
N PHE A 59 8.77 -9.14 3.12
CA PHE A 59 8.46 -8.81 4.51
C PHE A 59 9.57 -9.26 5.45
N GLU A 60 10.06 -10.49 5.31
CA GLU A 60 11.16 -11.01 6.12
C GLU A 60 12.46 -10.21 5.95
N ALA A 61 12.83 -9.91 4.70
CA ALA A 61 14.03 -9.12 4.41
C ALA A 61 13.94 -7.71 5.00
N PHE A 62 12.79 -7.04 4.82
CA PHE A 62 12.59 -5.70 5.35
C PHE A 62 12.59 -5.68 6.88
N SER A 63 11.94 -6.66 7.52
CA SER A 63 11.96 -6.81 8.98
C SER A 63 13.35 -7.13 9.52
N ARG A 64 14.15 -7.92 8.80
CA ARG A 64 15.54 -8.21 9.18
C ARG A 64 16.44 -6.97 9.09
N GLU A 65 16.22 -6.11 8.10
CA GLU A 65 17.02 -4.90 7.87
C GLU A 65 16.66 -3.77 8.84
N TYR A 66 15.38 -3.51 9.06
CA TYR A 66 14.89 -2.34 9.81
C TYR A 66 14.25 -2.67 11.16
N GLY A 67 14.06 -3.95 11.47
CA GLY A 67 13.32 -4.40 12.64
C GLY A 67 11.81 -4.23 12.51
N ALA A 68 11.08 -4.63 13.55
CA ALA A 68 9.68 -4.25 13.71
C ALA A 68 9.60 -2.79 14.22
N PRO A 69 8.58 -2.01 13.81
CA PRO A 69 8.36 -0.70 14.40
C PRO A 69 8.23 -0.82 15.92
N ALA A 70 8.91 0.06 16.67
CA ALA A 70 8.91 0.05 18.13
C ALA A 70 7.46 -0.01 18.65
N GLY A 71 7.20 -1.02 19.49
CA GLY A 71 5.86 -1.55 19.73
C GLY A 71 4.80 -0.54 20.18
N GLY A 72 3.93 -0.16 19.25
CA GLY A 72 2.53 0.05 19.57
C GLY A 72 1.84 -1.31 19.51
N LYS A 73 1.48 -1.88 20.66
CA LYS A 73 0.88 -3.22 20.81
C LYS A 73 -0.05 -3.58 19.64
N MET A 74 0.42 -4.43 18.73
CA MET A 74 -0.47 -5.10 17.80
C MET A 74 -1.16 -6.20 18.62
N LYS A 75 -2.39 -5.93 19.07
CA LYS A 75 -3.21 -6.94 19.73
C LYS A 75 -3.44 -8.07 18.72
N SER A 76 -2.92 -9.26 19.02
CA SER A 76 -3.43 -10.52 18.47
C SER A 76 -4.92 -10.68 18.76
#